data_AF-A0A2E2KPM5-F1
#
_entry.id   AF-A0A2E2KPM5-F1
#
_cell.length_a   1.000
_cell.length_b   1.000
_cell.length_c   1.000
_cell.angle_alpha   90.00
_cell.angle_beta   90.00
_cell.angle_gamma   90.00
#
_symmetry.space_group_name_H-M   'P 1'
#
loop_
_entity.id
_entity.type
_entity.pdbx_description
1 polymer ?
#
loop_
_entity_poly.entity_id
_entity_poly.type
_entity_poly.pdbx_seq_one_letter_code
_entity_poly.pdbx_strand_id
1 'polypeptide(L)'
;MNTNDTQLLKKLGVGFFLHDIGKSEIDPGILNKPGKLNDEEMRIMRTHPQRGVDLLRAADSLTNTAQVITQQDHEKVDVALVILIN
;
A
#
# COMPACT_ATOMS: atom_id res chain seq x y z
N MET A 1 -19.30 21.60 2.81
CA MET A 1 -17.92 21.05 2.64
C MET A 1 -17.25 21.84 1.53
N ASN A 2 -16.03 22.33 1.77
CA ASN A 2 -15.23 22.95 0.71
C ASN A 2 -14.90 21.87 -0.34
N THR A 3 -14.93 22.22 -1.62
CA THR A 3 -14.57 21.34 -2.74
C THR A 3 -13.17 20.73 -2.54
N ASN A 4 -12.25 21.45 -1.89
CA ASN A 4 -10.93 20.94 -1.53
C ASN A 4 -10.97 19.81 -0.48
N ASP A 5 -11.85 19.90 0.52
CA ASP A 5 -12.01 18.86 1.55
C ASP A 5 -12.61 17.59 0.94
N THR A 6 -13.59 17.75 0.05
CA THR A 6 -14.19 16.62 -0.67
C THR A 6 -13.17 15.93 -1.57
N GLN A 7 -12.29 16.68 -2.23
CA GLN A 7 -11.21 16.09 -3.02
C GLN A 7 -10.19 15.38 -2.13
N LEU A 8 -9.79 15.97 -1.00
CA LEU A 8 -8.88 15.33 -0.05
C LEU A 8 -9.44 14.01 0.50
N LEU A 9 -10.71 14.00 0.91
CA LEU A 9 -11.36 12.80 1.44
C LEU A 9 -11.47 11.68 0.40
N LYS A 10 -11.74 12.02 -0.86
CA LYS A 10 -11.73 11.04 -1.95
C LYS A 10 -10.35 10.43 -2.15
N LYS A 11 -9.30 11.26 -2.07
CA LYS A 11 -7.90 10.81 -2.21
C LYS A 11 -7.49 9.89 -1.07
N LEU A 12 -7.82 10.26 0.16
CA LEU A 12 -7.60 9.43 1.34
C LEU A 12 -8.37 8.11 1.26
N GLY A 13 -9.63 8.13 0.82
CA GLY A 13 -10.43 6.91 0.66
C GLY A 13 -9.84 5.95 -0.38
N VAL A 14 -9.38 6.47 -1.52
CA VAL A 14 -8.72 5.66 -2.57
C VAL A 14 -7.37 5.14 -2.09
N GLY A 15 -6.56 5.99 -1.45
CA GLY A 15 -5.27 5.59 -0.88
C GLY A 15 -5.42 4.50 0.18
N PHE A 16 -6.39 4.65 1.08
CA PHE A 16 -6.71 3.64 2.09
C PHE A 16 -7.17 2.31 1.47
N PHE A 17 -7.99 2.33 0.41
CA PHE A 17 -8.41 1.10 -0.24
C PHE A 17 -7.27 0.39 -0.99
N LEU A 18 -6.33 1.16 -1.55
CA LEU A 18 -5.27 0.63 -2.41
C LEU A 18 -3.93 0.41 -1.71
N HIS A 19 -3.74 0.84 -0.46
CA HIS A 19 -2.44 0.78 0.22
C HIS A 19 -1.83 -0.61 0.23
N ASP A 20 -2.68 -1.64 0.36
CA ASP A 20 -2.28 -3.03 0.46
C ASP A 20 -2.43 -3.81 -0.86
N ILE A 21 -2.81 -3.17 -1.97
CA ILE A 21 -3.07 -3.89 -3.23
C ILE A 21 -1.86 -4.69 -3.70
N GLY A 22 -0.64 -4.19 -3.46
CA GLY A 22 0.58 -4.88 -3.85
C GLY A 22 0.88 -6.14 -3.03
N LYS A 23 0.11 -6.46 -1.97
CA LYS A 23 0.17 -7.76 -1.31
C LYS A 23 -0.29 -8.89 -2.25
N SER A 24 -1.09 -8.59 -3.28
CA SER A 24 -1.45 -9.57 -4.33
C SER A 24 -0.25 -10.12 -5.09
N GLU A 25 0.85 -9.36 -5.11
CA GLU A 25 2.10 -9.70 -5.78
C GLU A 25 3.11 -10.38 -4.83
N ILE A 26 2.73 -10.65 -3.59
CA ILE A 26 3.54 -11.36 -2.60
C ILE A 26 3.18 -12.84 -2.63
N ASP A 27 4.19 -13.71 -2.53
CA ASP A 27 3.99 -15.16 -2.48
C ASP A 27 2.96 -15.53 -1.39
N PRO A 28 1.92 -16.33 -1.71
CA PRO A 28 0.88 -16.68 -0.75
C PRO A 28 1.38 -17.41 0.50
N GLY A 29 2.48 -18.16 0.39
CA GLY A 29 3.12 -18.86 1.50
C GLY A 29 3.84 -17.90 2.46
N ILE A 30 4.31 -16.75 1.97
CA ILE A 30 4.82 -15.65 2.79
C ILE A 30 3.66 -14.82 3.35
N LEU A 31 2.69 -14.46 2.50
CA LEU A 31 1.56 -13.61 2.87
C LEU A 31 0.70 -14.22 3.97
N ASN A 32 0.43 -15.52 3.89
CA ASN A 32 -0.44 -16.24 4.83
C ASN A 32 0.34 -17.13 5.81
N LYS A 33 1.64 -16.89 5.97
CA LYS A 33 2.48 -17.73 6.83
C LYS A 33 1.94 -17.70 8.26
N PRO A 34 1.61 -18.86 8.87
CA PRO A 34 1.27 -18.90 10.28
C PRO A 34 2.53 -18.63 11.12
N GLY A 35 2.49 -17.58 11.94
CA GLY A 35 3.60 -17.19 12.81
C GLY A 35 4.46 -16.04 12.26
N LYS A 36 5.67 -15.88 12.81
CA LYS A 36 6.55 -14.76 12.42
C LYS A 36 7.23 -15.04 11.09
N LEU A 37 7.30 -14.02 10.25
CA LEU A 37 8.19 -13.99 9.09
C LEU A 37 9.65 -13.95 9.57
N ASN A 38 10.53 -14.65 8.87
CA ASN A 38 11.96 -14.46 9.02
C ASN A 38 12.40 -13.16 8.33
N ASP A 39 13.69 -12.80 8.47
CA ASP A 39 14.20 -11.54 7.95
C ASP A 39 14.07 -11.41 6.42
N GLU A 40 14.22 -12.51 5.69
CA GLU A 40 14.13 -12.52 4.23
C GLU A 40 12.67 -12.40 3.76
N GLU A 41 11.77 -13.16 4.39
CA GLU A 41 10.33 -13.07 4.17
C GLU A 41 9.81 -11.67 4.49
N MET A 42 10.32 -11.04 5.56
CA MET A 42 9.98 -9.68 5.92
C MET A 42 10.51 -8.67 4.88
N ARG A 43 11.71 -8.86 4.32
CA ARG A 43 12.21 -8.03 3.22
C ARG A 43 11.31 -8.11 2.00
N ILE A 44 10.86 -9.31 1.64
CA ILE A 44 9.92 -9.53 0.53
C ILE A 44 8.58 -8.85 0.84
N MET A 45 8.03 -9.05 2.04
CA MET A 45 6.78 -8.42 2.48
C MET A 45 6.84 -6.89 2.38
N ARG A 46 7.98 -6.28 2.74
CA ARG A 46 8.19 -4.81 2.65
C ARG A 46 8.21 -4.27 1.21
N THR A 47 8.25 -5.13 0.19
CA THR A 47 8.17 -4.69 -1.21
C THR A 47 6.74 -4.44 -1.70
N HIS A 48 5.71 -4.84 -0.95
CA HIS A 48 4.31 -4.71 -1.37
C HIS A 48 3.88 -3.27 -1.72
N PRO A 49 4.37 -2.17 -1.08
CA PRO A 49 3.94 -0.83 -1.47
C PRO A 49 4.42 -0.48 -2.88
N GLN A 50 5.70 -0.76 -3.17
CA GLN A 50 6.29 -0.54 -4.49
C GLN A 50 5.61 -1.40 -5.56
N ARG A 51 5.34 -2.68 -5.25
CA ARG A 51 4.56 -3.55 -6.14
C ARG A 51 3.16 -3.01 -6.41
N GLY A 52 2.51 -2.42 -5.41
CA GLY A 52 1.21 -1.78 -5.56
C GLY A 52 1.26 -0.56 -6.48
N VAL A 53 2.29 0.28 -6.36
CA VAL A 53 2.55 1.38 -7.31
C VAL A 53 2.70 0.84 -8.73
N ASP A 54 3.54 -0.18 -8.91
CA ASP A 54 3.85 -0.71 -10.24
C ASP A 54 2.63 -1.38 -10.88
N LEU A 55 1.83 -2.09 -10.10
CA LEU A 55 0.56 -2.68 -10.53
C LEU A 55 -0.45 -1.61 -10.98
N LEU A 56 -0.60 -0.54 -10.19
CA LEU A 56 -1.53 0.53 -10.53
C LEU A 56 -1.03 1.39 -11.72
N ARG A 57 0.30 1.52 -11.91
CA ARG A 57 0.91 2.13 -13.11
C ARG A 57 0.61 1.29 -14.34
N ALA A 58 0.80 -0.03 -14.26
CA ALA A 58 0.54 -0.94 -15.37
C ALA A 58 -0.94 -0.97 -15.78
N ALA A 59 -1.86 -0.73 -14.85
CA ALA A 59 -3.29 -0.69 -15.12
C ALA A 59 -3.80 0.65 -15.69
N ASP A 60 -2.91 1.62 -16.00
CA ASP A 60 -3.27 3.02 -16.36
C ASP A 60 -4.28 3.67 -15.37
N SER A 61 -4.38 3.11 -14.16
CA SER A 61 -5.41 3.42 -13.18
C SER A 61 -4.95 4.47 -12.17
N LEU A 62 -3.67 4.84 -12.21
CA LEU A 62 -3.13 5.96 -11.44
C LEU A 62 -3.34 7.28 -12.19
N THR A 63 -4.36 8.04 -11.79
CA THR A 63 -4.22 9.50 -11.88
C THR A 63 -3.10 9.93 -10.92
N ASN A 64 -2.32 10.96 -11.29
CA ASN A 64 -1.14 11.52 -10.59
C ASN A 64 -1.21 11.61 -9.04
N THR A 65 -2.41 11.57 -8.47
CA THR A 65 -2.65 11.67 -7.03
C THR A 65 -2.45 10.36 -6.26
N ALA A 66 -2.78 9.20 -6.85
CA ALA A 66 -2.61 7.93 -6.15
C ALA A 66 -1.12 7.56 -6.02
N GLN A 67 -0.29 7.94 -7.01
CA GLN A 67 1.17 7.82 -6.95
C GLN A 67 1.77 8.49 -5.71
N VAL A 68 1.27 9.68 -5.33
CA VAL A 68 1.77 10.43 -4.18
C VAL A 68 1.47 9.68 -2.87
N ILE A 69 0.27 9.12 -2.71
CA ILE A 69 -0.09 8.42 -1.46
C ILE A 69 0.65 7.08 -1.34
N THR A 70 0.79 6.35 -2.44
CA THR A 70 1.51 5.08 -2.43
C THR A 70 3.04 5.22 -2.29
N GLN A 71 3.59 6.41 -2.57
CA GLN A 71 5.05 6.64 -2.63
C GLN A 71 5.58 7.57 -1.52
N GLN A 72 4.75 8.38 -0.86
CA GLN A 72 5.21 9.36 0.14
C GLN A 72 5.35 8.87 1.59
N ASP A 73 4.98 7.63 1.93
CA ASP A 73 5.06 7.15 3.32
C ASP A 73 6.35 6.38 3.65
N HIS A 74 7.50 6.95 3.29
CA HIS A 74 8.79 6.47 3.83
C HIS A 74 9.74 7.56 4.33
N GLU A 75 9.49 8.86 4.10
CA GLU A 75 10.46 9.87 4.55
C GLU A 75 10.25 10.33 6.01
N LYS A 76 9.02 10.37 6.56
CA LYS A 76 8.80 10.79 7.97
C LYS A 76 7.58 10.23 8.72
N VAL A 77 6.88 9.22 8.22
CA VAL A 77 5.80 8.58 8.99
C VAL A 77 5.87 7.07 8.80
N ASP A 78 6.39 6.37 9.82
CA ASP A 78 6.03 4.99 10.10
C ASP A 78 4.51 4.97 10.38
N VAL A 79 3.68 5.00 9.33
CA VAL A 79 2.32 4.50 9.44
C VAL A 79 2.43 2.99 9.36
N ALA A 80 2.75 2.46 10.53
CA ALA A 80 2.51 1.08 10.88
C ALA A 80 1.10 0.67 10.44
N LEU A 81 1.04 -0.25 9.48
CA LEU A 81 0.05 -1.31 9.54
C LEU A 81 0.71 -2.66 9.26
N VAL A 82 1.79 -2.90 10.00
CA VAL A 82 1.94 -4.22 10.61
C VAL A 82 0.78 -4.31 11.62
N ILE A 83 -0.11 -5.30 11.44
CA ILE A 83 -1.35 -5.59 12.20
C ILE A 83 -2.61 -4.94 11.59
N LEU A 84 -3.42 -5.74 10.89
CA LEU A 84 -4.87 -5.90 11.09
C LEU A 84 -5.49 -6.78 9.98
N ILE A 85 -5.07 -8.04 9.87
CA ILE A 85 -5.97 -9.16 9.55
C ILE A 85 -5.50 -10.36 10.37
N ASN A 86 -5.86 -10.34 11.65
CA ASN A 86 -6.32 -11.52 12.39
C ASN A 86 -7.78 -11.23 12.74
#